data_AF-A0A7Y5BM63-F1
#
_entry.id   AF-A0A7Y5BM63-F1
#
_cell.length_a   1.000
_cell.length_b   1.000
_cell.length_c   1.000
_cell.angle_alpha   90.00
_cell.angle_beta   90.00
_cell.angle_gamma   90.00
#
_symmetry.space_group_name_H-M   'P 1'
#
loop_
_entity.id
_entity.type
_entity.pdbx_description
1 polymer ?
#
loop_
_entity_poly.entity_id
_entity_poly.type
_entity_poly.pdbx_seq_one_letter_code
_entity_poly.pdbx_strand_id
1 'polypeptide(L)'
;MAEKKNGDIILFLTSRDLDEKNNSSLILLNSKGEQYFEKKFTLKCFITKIFETKDSGFIITSSSEIGENFFYIEKLDSKGNSVWKKNYGSKRSNLVDTAPTSDGGAILLSYTKDFGALYIDALIVKVDSNGESGPTPKRIPPK
;
A
#
# COMPACT_ATOMS: atom_id res chain seq x y z
N MET A 1 -2.46 -0.48 10.50
CA MET A 1 -1.85 0.09 11.72
C MET A 1 -0.34 -0.09 11.63
N ALA A 2 0.42 0.89 12.08
CA ALA A 2 1.87 0.82 12.31
C ALA A 2 2.23 1.58 13.59
N GLU A 3 3.41 1.33 14.14
CA GLU A 3 3.94 2.04 15.30
C GLU A 3 5.21 2.79 14.89
N LYS A 4 5.31 4.04 15.32
CA LYS A 4 6.51 4.86 15.17
C LYS A 4 7.55 4.45 16.20
N LYS A 5 8.81 4.79 15.95
CA LYS A 5 9.91 4.51 16.89
C LYS A 5 9.75 5.16 18.28
N ASN A 6 8.98 6.24 18.37
CA ASN A 6 8.68 6.94 19.62
C ASN A 6 7.47 6.37 20.38
N GLY A 7 6.86 5.28 19.88
CA GLY A 7 5.67 4.65 20.46
C GLY A 7 4.34 5.27 20.01
N ASP A 8 4.35 6.28 19.13
CA ASP A 8 3.11 6.79 18.54
C ASP A 8 2.52 5.76 17.57
N ILE A 9 1.18 5.73 17.48
CA ILE A 9 0.46 4.78 16.64
C ILE A 9 -0.04 5.49 15.40
N ILE A 10 0.19 4.86 14.24
CA ILE A 10 -0.32 5.27 12.94
C ILE A 10 -1.49 4.35 12.59
N LEU A 11 -2.68 4.92 12.45
CA LEU A 11 -3.87 4.22 11.99
C LEU A 11 -4.27 4.74 10.62
N PHE A 12 -4.62 3.81 9.74
CA PHE A 12 -5.36 4.15 8.53
C PHE A 12 -6.66 3.35 8.58
N LEU A 13 -7.79 4.06 8.59
CA LEU A 13 -9.12 3.48 8.68
C LEU A 13 -9.84 3.74 7.37
N THR A 14 -10.60 2.75 6.88
CA THR A 14 -11.49 2.91 5.74
C THR A 14 -12.87 2.37 6.13
N SER A 15 -13.90 3.18 5.95
CA SER A 15 -15.30 2.80 6.04
C SER A 15 -15.98 3.02 4.69
N ARG A 16 -17.09 2.34 4.45
CA ARG A 16 -17.94 2.56 3.27
C ARG A 16 -19.29 3.09 3.72
N ASP A 17 -19.75 4.18 3.11
CA ASP A 17 -21.08 4.72 3.37
C ASP A 17 -22.17 4.09 2.48
N LEU A 18 -23.41 4.49 2.70
CA LEU A 18 -24.59 3.99 1.98
C LEU A 18 -24.59 4.38 0.50
N ASP A 19 -23.81 5.39 0.09
CA ASP A 19 -23.62 5.80 -1.31
C ASP A 19 -22.46 5.03 -1.98
N GLU A 20 -21.97 3.96 -1.34
CA GLU A 20 -20.80 3.16 -1.76
C GLU A 20 -19.48 3.95 -1.82
N LYS A 21 -19.40 5.13 -1.21
CA LYS A 21 -18.16 5.90 -1.15
C LYS A 21 -17.32 5.39 0.01
N ASN A 22 -16.03 5.19 -0.22
CA ASN A 22 -15.11 4.90 0.88
C ASN A 22 -14.64 6.20 1.53
N ASN A 23 -14.86 6.31 2.82
CA ASN A 23 -14.35 7.35 3.69
C ASN A 23 -13.11 6.80 4.39
N SER A 24 -11.97 7.46 4.23
CA SER A 24 -10.71 7.01 4.78
C SER A 24 -10.07 8.07 5.67
N SER A 25 -9.44 7.67 6.77
CA SER A 25 -8.73 8.58 7.67
C SER A 25 -7.35 8.06 8.03
N LEU A 26 -6.33 8.91 7.91
CA LEU A 26 -5.03 8.74 8.56
C LEU A 26 -5.13 9.41 9.94
N ILE A 27 -4.92 8.63 11.00
CA ILE A 27 -5.00 9.08 12.39
C ILE A 27 -3.66 8.81 13.07
N LEU A 28 -3.15 9.80 13.80
CA LEU A 28 -1.99 9.61 14.67
C LEU A 28 -2.42 9.72 16.12
N LEU A 29 -2.06 8.68 16.88
CA LEU A 29 -2.24 8.62 18.32
C LEU A 29 -0.87 8.70 18.99
N ASN A 30 -0.80 9.30 20.17
CA ASN A 30 0.40 9.18 21.00
C ASN A 30 0.47 7.79 21.68
N SER A 31 1.56 7.51 22.39
CA SER A 31 1.76 6.23 23.10
C SER A 31 0.73 5.91 24.20
N LYS A 32 -0.12 6.88 24.59
CA LYS A 32 -1.25 6.68 25.51
C LYS A 32 -2.57 6.40 24.78
N GLY A 33 -2.57 6.43 23.44
CA GLY A 33 -3.75 6.27 22.61
C GLY A 33 -4.54 7.56 22.36
N GLU A 34 -4.00 8.74 22.72
CA GLU A 34 -4.68 10.02 22.51
C GLU A 34 -4.45 10.53 21.09
N GLN A 35 -5.53 10.87 20.37
CA GLN A 35 -5.45 11.40 19.01
C GLN A 35 -4.92 12.84 19.01
N TYR A 36 -3.89 13.09 18.18
CA TYR A 36 -3.36 14.45 17.97
C TYR A 36 -3.39 14.89 16.50
N PHE A 37 -3.74 13.99 15.57
CA PHE A 37 -3.85 14.30 14.14
C PHE A 37 -4.90 13.42 13.46
N GLU A 38 -5.67 14.02 12.55
CA GLU A 38 -6.50 13.31 11.59
C GLU A 38 -6.42 13.98 10.22
N LYS A 39 -6.28 13.18 9.16
CA LYS A 39 -6.51 13.61 7.78
C LYS A 39 -7.48 12.69 7.08
N LYS A 40 -8.52 13.26 6.47
CA LYS A 40 -9.56 12.54 5.74
C LYS A 40 -9.25 12.47 4.25
N PHE A 41 -9.63 11.34 3.66
CA PHE A 41 -9.45 11.02 2.25
C PHE A 41 -10.73 10.36 1.71
N THR A 42 -11.04 10.63 0.45
CA THR A 42 -12.03 9.86 -0.30
C THR A 42 -11.28 9.00 -1.30
N LEU A 43 -11.08 7.73 -0.95
CA LEU A 43 -10.32 6.79 -1.76
C LEU A 43 -11.28 5.82 -2.47
N LYS A 44 -10.96 5.45 -3.71
CA LYS A 44 -11.69 4.39 -4.43
C LYS A 44 -11.29 2.98 -4.00
N CYS A 45 -10.14 2.85 -3.34
CA CYS A 45 -9.56 1.58 -2.91
C CYS A 45 -9.48 1.47 -1.37
N PHE A 46 -9.36 0.24 -0.87
CA PHE A 46 -9.04 -0.01 0.54
C PHE A 46 -7.54 0.01 0.74
N ILE A 47 -7.07 0.68 1.78
CA ILE A 47 -5.68 0.61 2.19
C ILE A 47 -5.48 -0.67 3.01
N THR A 48 -4.48 -1.46 2.63
CA THR A 48 -4.16 -2.74 3.27
C THR A 48 -3.06 -2.59 4.31
N LYS A 49 -2.05 -1.76 4.03
CA LYS A 49 -0.94 -1.47 4.95
C LYS A 49 -0.48 -0.03 4.84
N ILE A 50 0.16 0.43 5.92
CA ILE A 50 0.80 1.74 6.03
C ILE A 50 2.12 1.57 6.78
N PHE A 51 3.16 2.28 6.36
CA PHE A 51 4.45 2.33 7.04
C PHE A 51 4.99 3.77 7.04
N GLU A 52 5.70 4.14 8.10
CA GLU A 52 6.45 5.40 8.16
C GLU A 52 7.76 5.29 7.36
N THR A 53 8.10 6.33 6.61
CA THR A 53 9.37 6.45 5.88
C THR A 53 10.38 7.27 6.66
N LYS A 54 11.67 7.16 6.30
CA LYS A 54 12.76 7.86 7.01
C LYS A 54 12.64 9.39 7.00
N ASP A 55 11.96 9.95 6.00
CA ASP A 55 11.66 11.37 5.84
C ASP A 55 10.36 11.78 6.58
N SER A 56 9.89 10.95 7.53
CA SER A 56 8.65 11.14 8.30
C SER A 56 7.37 11.20 7.45
N GLY A 57 7.46 10.80 6.17
CA GLY A 57 6.31 10.52 5.32
C GLY A 57 5.74 9.12 5.58
N PHE A 58 4.87 8.70 4.68
CA PHE A 58 4.21 7.40 4.77
C PHE A 58 4.20 6.70 3.41
N ILE A 59 4.26 5.37 3.42
CA ILE A 59 3.87 4.54 2.27
C ILE A 59 2.58 3.84 2.63
N ILE A 60 1.57 3.97 1.77
CA ILE A 60 0.32 3.22 1.84
C ILE A 60 0.23 2.26 0.67
N THR A 61 -0.29 1.06 0.92
CA THR A 61 -0.56 0.06 -0.13
C THR A 61 -2.04 -0.20 -0.18
N SER A 62 -2.61 -0.32 -1.36
CA SER A 62 -4.05 -0.54 -1.53
C SER A 62 -4.35 -1.91 -2.11
N SER A 63 -5.53 -2.44 -1.77
CA SER A 63 -6.13 -3.53 -2.53
C SER A 63 -6.61 -3.02 -3.89
N SER A 64 -7.03 -3.97 -4.72
CA SER A 64 -7.71 -3.70 -5.98
C SER A 64 -8.94 -2.82 -5.83
N GLU A 65 -9.14 -1.92 -6.80
CA GLU A 65 -10.44 -1.27 -7.00
C GLU A 65 -11.45 -2.35 -7.40
N ILE A 66 -12.71 -2.21 -6.96
CA ILE A 66 -13.76 -3.18 -7.30
C ILE A 66 -13.91 -3.23 -8.82
N GLY A 67 -13.73 -4.41 -9.40
CA GLY A 67 -13.84 -4.64 -10.86
C GLY A 67 -12.51 -4.61 -11.61
N GLU A 68 -11.44 -4.05 -11.03
CA GLU A 68 -10.13 -4.00 -11.66
C GLU A 68 -9.03 -4.49 -10.71
N ASN A 69 -8.41 -5.63 -11.05
CA ASN A 69 -7.35 -6.26 -10.25
C ASN A 69 -6.03 -5.47 -10.33
N PHE A 70 -5.98 -4.23 -9.83
CA PHE A 70 -4.79 -3.39 -9.77
C PHE A 70 -4.53 -2.95 -8.34
N PHE A 71 -3.36 -3.26 -7.79
CA PHE A 71 -2.94 -2.68 -6.51
C PHE A 71 -2.04 -1.47 -6.76
N TYR A 72 -2.20 -0.46 -5.92
CA TYR A 72 -1.42 0.77 -5.98
C TYR A 72 -0.58 0.92 -4.72
N ILE A 73 0.51 1.65 -4.88
CA ILE A 73 1.28 2.16 -3.77
C ILE A 73 1.36 3.65 -3.93
N GLU A 74 1.23 4.33 -2.81
CA GLU A 74 1.27 5.77 -2.76
C GLU A 74 2.18 6.20 -1.61
N LYS A 75 3.06 7.14 -1.91
CA LYS A 75 3.86 7.83 -0.91
C LYS A 75 3.17 9.13 -0.54
N LEU A 76 3.09 9.36 0.76
CA LEU A 76 2.59 10.58 1.36
C LEU A 76 3.75 11.33 2.06
N ASP A 77 3.68 12.65 2.08
CA ASP A 77 4.55 13.48 2.92
C ASP A 77 4.16 13.38 4.40
N SER A 78 4.90 14.05 5.29
CA SER A 78 4.64 14.05 6.73
C SER A 78 3.30 14.71 7.13
N LYS A 79 2.67 15.45 6.22
CA LYS A 79 1.33 16.04 6.36
C LYS A 79 0.25 15.18 5.68
N GLY A 80 0.62 13.98 5.21
CA GLY A 80 -0.26 13.06 4.51
C GLY A 80 -0.66 13.51 3.11
N ASN A 81 0.06 14.43 2.45
CA ASN A 81 -0.20 14.82 1.06
C ASN A 81 0.46 13.82 0.10
N SER A 82 -0.20 13.53 -1.03
CA SER A 82 0.36 12.65 -2.06
C SER A 82 1.65 13.23 -2.64
N VAL A 83 2.72 12.44 -2.61
CA VAL A 83 4.00 12.72 -3.27
C VAL A 83 4.05 12.00 -4.61
N TRP A 84 3.71 10.71 -4.61
CA TRP A 84 3.55 9.91 -5.82
C TRP A 84 2.57 8.76 -5.59
N LYS A 85 1.91 8.32 -6.66
CA LYS A 85 1.05 7.13 -6.69
C LYS A 85 1.36 6.32 -7.95
N LYS A 86 1.61 5.02 -7.80
CA LYS A 86 2.01 4.14 -8.91
C LYS A 86 1.27 2.81 -8.85
N ASN A 87 0.97 2.27 -10.03
CA ASN A 87 0.38 0.94 -10.22
C ASN A 87 1.51 -0.08 -10.39
N TYR A 88 1.48 -1.13 -9.57
CA TYR A 88 2.42 -2.26 -9.69
C TYR A 88 1.69 -3.59 -9.92
N GLY A 89 0.36 -3.55 -9.98
CA GLY A 89 -0.46 -4.68 -10.35
C GLY A 89 -0.61 -4.78 -11.87
N SER A 90 -1.04 -5.95 -12.30
CA SER A 90 -1.52 -6.21 -13.65
C SER A 90 -2.85 -6.93 -13.53
N LYS A 91 -3.56 -7.13 -14.66
CA LYS A 91 -4.83 -7.86 -14.66
C LYS A 91 -4.66 -9.20 -13.95
N ARG A 92 -5.36 -9.36 -12.82
CA ARG A 92 -5.38 -10.55 -11.94
C ARG A 92 -4.17 -10.74 -11.04
N SER A 93 -3.37 -9.69 -10.85
CA SER A 93 -2.39 -9.64 -9.77
C SER A 93 -3.08 -9.32 -8.45
N ASN A 94 -2.70 -10.04 -7.40
CA ASN A 94 -3.15 -9.81 -6.04
C ASN A 94 -1.94 -9.50 -5.16
N LEU A 95 -2.01 -8.38 -4.43
CA LEU A 95 -1.02 -8.05 -3.42
C LEU A 95 -1.25 -8.94 -2.19
N VAL A 96 -0.22 -9.69 -1.80
CA VAL A 96 -0.25 -10.57 -0.63
C VAL A 96 0.25 -9.82 0.59
N ASP A 97 1.44 -9.24 0.47
CA ASP A 97 2.08 -8.55 1.57
C ASP A 97 3.05 -7.47 1.09
N THR A 98 3.36 -6.54 1.98
CA THR A 98 4.34 -5.49 1.78
C THR A 98 5.18 -5.27 3.01
N ALA A 99 6.42 -4.84 2.81
CA ALA A 99 7.36 -4.47 3.87
C ALA A 99 8.16 -3.23 3.48
N PRO A 100 8.44 -2.31 4.41
CA PRO A 100 9.28 -1.15 4.14
C PRO A 100 10.73 -1.57 3.93
N THR A 101 11.48 -0.77 3.17
CA THR A 101 12.91 -0.96 2.93
C THR A 101 13.73 0.18 3.50
N SER A 102 15.00 -0.09 3.82
CA SER A 102 15.89 0.89 4.46
C SER A 102 16.24 2.08 3.57
N ASP A 103 16.07 1.99 2.25
CA ASP A 103 16.24 3.12 1.32
C ASP A 103 14.95 3.95 1.15
N GLY A 104 13.91 3.65 1.93
CA GLY A 104 12.66 4.40 1.95
C GLY A 104 11.64 3.96 0.91
N GLY A 105 11.84 2.81 0.26
CA GLY A 105 10.86 2.18 -0.62
C GLY A 105 10.11 1.01 0.04
N ALA A 106 9.71 0.01 -0.74
CA ALA A 106 9.01 -1.18 -0.25
C ALA A 106 9.36 -2.48 -1.01
N ILE A 107 9.23 -3.62 -0.33
CA ILE A 107 9.16 -4.95 -0.94
C ILE A 107 7.68 -5.32 -1.08
N LEU A 108 7.32 -5.81 -2.26
CA LEU A 108 5.97 -6.20 -2.63
C LEU A 108 5.95 -7.70 -2.90
N LEU A 109 5.13 -8.44 -2.17
CA LEU A 109 4.82 -9.83 -2.47
C LEU A 109 3.44 -9.88 -3.10
N SER A 110 3.37 -10.44 -4.30
CA SER A 110 2.13 -10.56 -5.05
C SER A 110 2.06 -11.90 -5.78
N TYR A 111 0.90 -12.22 -6.32
CA TYR A 111 0.78 -13.33 -7.26
C TYR A 111 -0.20 -13.01 -8.39
N THR A 112 -0.01 -13.64 -9.54
CA THR A 112 -0.97 -13.61 -10.64
C THR A 112 -1.85 -14.86 -10.61
N LYS A 113 -3.17 -14.69 -10.80
CA LYS A 113 -4.11 -15.82 -10.89
C LYS A 113 -5.02 -15.69 -12.11
N ASP A 114 -4.70 -16.44 -13.16
CA ASP A 114 -5.59 -16.57 -14.31
C ASP A 114 -6.74 -17.56 -14.04
N PHE A 115 -7.93 -17.26 -14.56
CA PHE A 115 -9.05 -18.19 -14.51
C PHE A 115 -8.69 -19.46 -15.31
N GLY A 116 -8.64 -20.60 -14.61
CA GLY A 116 -8.23 -21.89 -15.20
C GLY A 116 -6.72 -22.17 -15.16
N ALA A 117 -5.90 -21.29 -14.57
CA ALA A 117 -4.48 -21.57 -14.39
C ALA A 117 -4.27 -22.65 -13.32
N LEU A 118 -3.49 -23.68 -13.68
CA LEU A 118 -3.01 -24.70 -12.75
C LEU A 118 -1.87 -24.20 -11.85
N TYR A 119 -1.26 -23.05 -12.19
CA TYR A 119 -0.10 -22.50 -11.50
C TYR A 119 -0.31 -21.02 -11.17
N ILE A 120 0.22 -20.61 -10.03
CA ILE A 120 0.25 -19.23 -9.53
C ILE A 120 1.71 -18.77 -9.56
N ASP A 121 2.02 -17.72 -10.32
CA ASP A 121 3.37 -17.13 -10.32
C ASP A 121 3.44 -16.13 -9.15
N ALA A 122 4.24 -16.45 -8.13
CA ALA A 122 4.57 -15.51 -7.07
C ALA A 122 5.63 -14.51 -7.56
N LEU A 123 5.39 -13.23 -7.32
CA LEU A 123 6.24 -12.12 -7.73
C LEU A 123 6.68 -11.32 -6.51
N ILE A 124 7.99 -11.15 -6.36
CA ILE A 124 8.60 -10.23 -5.40
C ILE A 124 9.19 -9.06 -6.16
N VAL A 125 8.73 -7.85 -5.85
CA VAL A 125 9.21 -6.61 -6.48
C VAL A 125 9.74 -5.69 -5.39
N LYS A 126 10.95 -5.16 -5.58
CA LYS A 126 11.45 -4.04 -4.78
C LYS A 126 11.17 -2.74 -5.53
N VAL A 127 10.61 -1.78 -4.82
CA VAL A 127 10.47 -0.38 -5.27
C VAL A 127 11.32 0.51 -4.38
N ASP A 128 11.97 1.52 -4.94
CA ASP A 128 12.75 2.50 -4.19
C ASP A 128 11.87 3.62 -3.60
N SER A 129 12.50 4.62 -2.97
CA SER A 129 11.79 5.76 -2.35
C SER A 129 11.10 6.71 -3.34
N ASN A 130 11.45 6.63 -4.62
CA ASN A 130 10.78 7.33 -5.71
C ASN A 130 9.69 6.46 -6.36
N GLY A 131 9.51 5.23 -5.87
CA GLY A 131 8.59 4.25 -6.44
C GLY A 131 9.08 3.70 -7.77
N GLU A 132 10.38 3.69 -8.04
CA GLU A 132 10.92 2.99 -9.20
C GLU A 132 11.20 1.54 -8.82
N SER A 133 10.69 0.60 -9.62
CA SER A 133 11.11 -0.79 -9.54
C SER A 133 12.29 -1.01 -10.48
N GLY A 134 13.28 -1.80 -10.04
CA GLY A 134 14.26 -2.35 -10.98
C GLY A 134 13.58 -3.18 -12.09
N PRO A 135 14.31 -3.62 -13.14
CA PRO A 135 13.72 -4.44 -14.19
C PRO A 135 13.01 -5.65 -13.57
N THR A 136 11.71 -5.78 -13.86
CA THR A 136 10.95 -6.93 -13.40
C THR A 136 11.60 -8.21 -13.94
N PRO A 137 11.80 -9.25 -13.10
CA PRO A 137 12.25 -10.53 -13.60
C PRO A 137 11.29 -10.96 -14.72
N LYS A 138 11.82 -11.18 -15.92
CA LYS A 138 11.01 -11.71 -17.02
C LYS A 138 10.43 -13.04 -16.55
N ARG A 139 9.10 -13.18 -16.69
CA ARG A 139 8.39 -14.45 -16.49
C ARG A 139 9.18 -15.57 -17.18
N ILE A 140 9.69 -16.52 -16.40
CA ILE A 140 10.25 -17.75 -16.93
C ILE A 140 9.06 -18.70 -17.05
N PRO A 141 8.52 -18.96 -18.25
CA PRO A 141 7.41 -19.89 -18.38
C PRO A 141 7.86 -21.27 -17.86
N PRO A 142 6.95 -22.02 -17.20
CA PRO A 142 7.24 -23.38 -16.80
C PRO A 142 7.65 -24.21 -18.04
N LYS A 143 8.64 -25.07 -17.86
CA LYS A 143 9.10 -26.01 -18.90
C LYS A 143 8.03 -27.06 -19.20
#